data_AF-A0A498HM42-F1
#
_entry.id   AF-A0A498HM42-F1
#
_cell.length_a   1.000
_cell.length_b   1.000
_cell.length_c   1.000
_cell.angle_alpha   90.00
_cell.angle_beta   90.00
_cell.angle_gamma   90.00
#
_symmetry.space_group_name_H-M   'P 1'
#
loop_
_entity.id
_entity.type
_entity.pdbx_description
1 polymer ?
#
loop_
_entity_poly.entity_id
_entity_poly.type
_entity_poly.pdbx_seq_one_letter_code
_entity_poly.pdbx_strand_id
1 'polypeptide(L)'
;MEKAVSVNVRAEMEKLSPEQLKAVKEQTDMEVNLLQESLNNIRTATARLEVASSALHDLSLRPQGKKMLVPLTASLYVPGTLHDAHQVLVDVGTGYFIEKTMPQAKDYCDRKINLLKSNFDQLVEVASKKKSIADEAGAVLQAKDMSVLKHIWGDVERHFLASTSCSGLSFPELLDKDCYNLTLLGLTTVNQSQISIRSIVPNMAQLFSYTACRQLSQMFLAVIFFHGSEYILAVGIHGRSNVTLKSLLISKHYLLAMVFSLLEYCVEIILFPGLKEHWWISNLGFAMVIIGEIIRKMAIITAGQSFTHLIRTHPSEHHRLITNGIYRVVRHPGYCGFFIWSVGTQIMLCNPISTIAFALVVWRFFAQRIPYEEYFLRQFFGSQYEEYGRRIPSGVPFVK
;
A
#
# COMPACT_ATOMS: atom_id res chain seq x y z
N MET A 1 -32.35 -7.16 12.99
CA MET A 1 -32.69 -7.46 11.58
C MET A 1 -31.46 -7.33 10.67
N GLU A 2 -30.71 -6.23 10.78
CA GLU A 2 -29.50 -5.95 9.96
C GLU A 2 -28.40 -7.03 10.04
N LYS A 3 -28.09 -7.56 11.25
CA LYS A 3 -27.15 -8.68 11.42
C LYS A 3 -27.59 -9.99 10.75
N ALA A 4 -28.89 -10.24 10.61
CA ALA A 4 -29.38 -11.46 9.96
C ALA A 4 -29.28 -11.34 8.43
N VAL A 5 -29.46 -10.12 7.90
CA VAL A 5 -29.28 -9.82 6.48
C VAL A 5 -27.80 -9.89 6.10
N SER A 6 -26.89 -9.34 6.91
CA SER A 6 -25.44 -9.42 6.64
C SER A 6 -24.92 -10.86 6.67
N VAL A 7 -25.39 -11.69 7.60
CA VAL A 7 -25.02 -13.12 7.67
C VAL A 7 -25.50 -13.88 6.43
N ASN A 8 -26.67 -13.53 5.89
CA ASN A 8 -27.19 -14.17 4.68
C ASN A 8 -26.41 -13.77 3.42
N VAL A 9 -26.07 -12.47 3.28
CA VAL A 9 -25.26 -11.96 2.17
C VAL A 9 -23.87 -12.60 2.15
N ARG A 10 -23.24 -12.73 3.31
CA ARG A 10 -21.94 -13.41 3.43
C ARG A 10 -21.99 -14.87 2.96
N ALA A 11 -23.01 -15.61 3.38
CA ALA A 11 -23.18 -17.02 3.02
C ALA A 11 -23.39 -17.22 1.51
N GLU A 12 -24.01 -16.26 0.82
CA GLU A 12 -24.12 -16.26 -0.64
C GLU A 12 -22.79 -15.91 -1.32
N MET A 13 -22.05 -14.93 -0.79
CA MET A 13 -20.73 -14.56 -1.31
C MET A 13 -19.70 -15.69 -1.19
N GLU A 14 -19.78 -16.50 -0.13
CA GLU A 14 -18.91 -17.68 0.04
C GLU A 14 -19.14 -18.76 -1.03
N LYS A 15 -20.28 -18.77 -1.72
CA LYS A 15 -20.58 -19.72 -2.82
C LYS A 15 -20.03 -19.28 -4.18
N LEU A 16 -19.71 -18.00 -4.36
CA LEU A 16 -19.23 -17.45 -5.64
C LEU A 16 -17.78 -17.83 -5.94
N SER A 17 -17.41 -17.99 -7.22
CA SER A 17 -16.00 -18.14 -7.61
C SER A 17 -15.18 -16.87 -7.28
N PRO A 18 -13.85 -16.96 -7.13
CA PRO A 18 -12.99 -15.80 -6.91
C PRO A 18 -13.16 -14.72 -8.00
N GLU A 19 -13.31 -15.14 -9.25
CA GLU A 19 -13.53 -14.25 -10.40
C GLU A 19 -14.87 -13.52 -10.30
N GLN A 20 -15.95 -14.24 -9.97
CA GLN A 20 -17.27 -13.64 -9.77
C GLN A 20 -17.27 -12.68 -8.57
N LEU A 21 -16.62 -13.05 -7.48
CA LEU A 21 -16.54 -12.22 -6.28
C LEU A 21 -15.74 -10.94 -6.52
N LYS A 22 -14.66 -11.04 -7.31
CA LYS A 22 -13.90 -9.88 -7.77
C LYS A 22 -14.77 -8.93 -8.61
N ALA A 23 -15.54 -9.47 -9.56
CA ALA A 23 -16.44 -8.66 -10.39
C ALA A 23 -17.53 -7.96 -9.54
N VAL A 24 -18.14 -8.68 -8.59
CA VAL A 24 -19.13 -8.11 -7.66
C VAL A 24 -18.52 -7.00 -6.80
N LYS A 25 -17.28 -7.20 -6.31
CA LYS A 25 -16.57 -6.19 -5.55
C LYS A 25 -16.31 -4.94 -6.39
N GLU A 26 -15.74 -5.10 -7.58
CA GLU A 26 -15.46 -3.98 -8.49
C GLU A 26 -16.72 -3.19 -8.85
N GLN A 27 -17.83 -3.89 -9.12
CA GLN A 27 -19.13 -3.26 -9.36
C GLN A 27 -19.63 -2.48 -8.13
N THR A 28 -19.58 -3.10 -6.94
CA THR A 28 -20.06 -2.46 -5.71
C THR A 28 -19.20 -1.26 -5.32
N ASP A 29 -17.89 -1.34 -5.51
CA ASP A 29 -16.96 -0.22 -5.30
C ASP A 29 -17.28 0.95 -6.26
N MET A 30 -17.60 0.67 -7.53
CA MET A 30 -18.07 1.70 -8.47
C MET A 30 -19.38 2.36 -8.01
N GLU A 31 -20.36 1.57 -7.57
CA GLU A 31 -21.64 2.08 -7.06
C GLU A 31 -21.44 2.97 -5.81
N VAL A 32 -20.58 2.56 -4.88
CA VAL A 32 -20.24 3.35 -3.69
C VAL A 32 -19.61 4.69 -4.06
N ASN A 33 -18.71 4.70 -5.05
CA ASN A 33 -18.08 5.93 -5.53
C ASN A 33 -19.10 6.89 -6.16
N LEU A 34 -20.02 6.39 -6.99
CA LEU A 34 -21.10 7.19 -7.59
C LEU A 34 -22.03 7.79 -6.52
N LEU A 35 -22.38 7.00 -5.50
CA LEU A 35 -23.18 7.48 -4.37
C LEU A 35 -22.45 8.57 -3.58
N GLN A 36 -21.15 8.41 -3.36
CA GLN A 36 -20.33 9.40 -2.66
C GLN A 36 -20.24 10.73 -3.43
N GLU A 37 -20.13 10.67 -4.76
CA GLU A 37 -20.17 11.85 -5.63
C GLU A 37 -21.52 12.57 -5.54
N SER A 38 -22.63 11.81 -5.61
CA SER A 38 -23.97 12.36 -5.45
C SER A 38 -24.17 13.02 -4.08
N LEU A 39 -23.67 12.40 -3.00
CA LEU A 39 -23.70 12.98 -1.65
C LEU A 39 -22.94 14.31 -1.57
N ASN A 40 -21.76 14.38 -2.20
CA ASN A 40 -20.99 15.62 -2.26
C ASN A 40 -21.74 16.72 -3.04
N ASN A 41 -22.34 16.38 -4.18
CA ASN A 41 -23.13 17.31 -4.98
C ASN A 41 -24.34 17.86 -4.19
N ILE A 42 -25.07 17.00 -3.47
CA ILE A 42 -26.17 17.42 -2.61
C ILE A 42 -25.68 18.34 -1.49
N ARG A 43 -24.57 17.99 -0.82
CA ARG A 43 -23.99 18.83 0.24
C ARG A 43 -23.61 20.22 -0.28
N THR A 44 -22.95 20.31 -1.44
CA THR A 44 -22.58 21.59 -2.05
C THR A 44 -23.81 22.41 -2.44
N ALA A 45 -24.86 21.77 -2.98
CA ALA A 45 -26.11 22.44 -3.31
C ALA A 45 -26.83 22.97 -2.06
N THR A 46 -26.90 22.17 -1.00
CA THR A 46 -27.47 22.57 0.30
C THR A 46 -26.72 23.76 0.89
N ALA A 47 -25.38 23.74 0.89
CA ALA A 47 -24.57 24.84 1.40
C ALA A 47 -24.81 26.15 0.62
N ARG A 48 -24.94 26.08 -0.71
CA ARG A 48 -25.29 27.25 -1.55
C ARG A 48 -26.66 27.81 -1.19
N LEU A 49 -27.65 26.94 -0.95
CA LEU A 49 -29.00 27.37 -0.54
C LEU A 49 -29.01 27.96 0.87
N GLU A 50 -28.22 27.42 1.81
CA GLU A 50 -28.08 27.99 3.16
C GLU A 50 -27.45 29.39 3.11
N VAL A 51 -26.38 29.57 2.32
CA VAL A 51 -25.77 30.89 2.10
C VAL A 51 -26.77 31.86 1.44
N ALA A 52 -27.54 31.41 0.46
CA ALA A 52 -28.59 32.23 -0.15
C ALA A 52 -29.67 32.63 0.86
N SER A 53 -30.13 31.69 1.70
CA SER A 53 -31.13 31.96 2.75
C SER A 53 -30.62 32.98 3.77
N SER A 54 -29.36 32.88 4.21
CA SER A 54 -28.73 33.88 5.07
C SER A 54 -28.57 35.23 4.38
N ALA A 55 -28.19 35.26 3.10
CA ALA A 55 -28.05 36.50 2.34
C ALA A 55 -29.38 37.24 2.15
N LEU A 56 -30.52 36.52 2.05
CA LEU A 56 -31.85 37.14 2.02
C LEU A 56 -32.13 37.90 3.34
N HIS A 57 -31.73 37.33 4.48
CA HIS A 57 -31.88 37.99 5.77
C HIS A 57 -31.01 39.25 5.85
N ASP A 58 -29.73 39.15 5.48
CA ASP A 58 -28.81 40.29 5.48
C ASP A 58 -29.25 41.41 4.54
N LEU A 59 -29.83 41.05 3.38
CA LEU A 59 -30.35 42.01 2.42
C LEU A 59 -31.58 42.75 2.94
N SER A 60 -32.45 42.06 3.70
CA SER A 60 -33.66 42.64 4.30
C SER A 60 -33.36 43.74 5.33
N LEU A 61 -32.16 43.75 5.91
CA LEU A 61 -31.71 44.76 6.88
C LEU A 61 -31.13 46.02 6.22
N ARG A 62 -30.92 46.02 4.90
CA ARG A 62 -30.27 47.13 4.20
C ARG A 62 -31.30 48.17 3.74
N PRO A 63 -31.05 49.47 3.98
CA PRO A 63 -31.95 50.51 3.51
C PRO A 63 -31.89 50.66 1.99
N GLN A 64 -33.00 51.14 1.41
CA GLN A 64 -33.08 51.54 0.01
C GLN A 64 -32.01 52.60 -0.32
N GLY A 65 -31.44 52.52 -1.51
CA GLY A 65 -30.36 53.41 -1.98
C GLY A 65 -28.96 53.05 -1.46
N LYS A 66 -28.80 51.98 -0.68
CA LYS A 66 -27.48 51.55 -0.20
C LYS A 66 -26.58 51.15 -1.37
N LYS A 67 -25.38 51.74 -1.44
CA LYS A 67 -24.32 51.34 -2.39
C LYS A 67 -23.78 49.95 -2.04
N MET A 68 -23.63 49.10 -3.06
CA MET A 68 -23.12 47.74 -2.95
C MET A 68 -22.25 47.38 -4.15
N LEU A 69 -21.34 46.43 -3.95
CA LEU A 69 -20.52 45.86 -5.01
C LEU A 69 -21.13 44.54 -5.46
N VAL A 70 -21.41 44.41 -6.76
CA VAL A 70 -21.96 43.19 -7.35
C VAL A 70 -20.86 42.55 -8.21
N PRO A 71 -20.58 41.25 -8.04
CA PRO A 71 -19.59 40.56 -8.87
C PRO A 71 -20.09 40.48 -10.31
N LEU A 72 -19.32 41.01 -11.26
CA LEU A 72 -19.58 40.86 -12.70
C LEU A 72 -18.88 39.61 -13.25
N THR A 73 -17.69 39.32 -12.73
CA THR A 73 -16.90 38.11 -13.03
C THR A 73 -16.19 37.63 -11.77
N ALA A 74 -15.43 36.53 -11.85
CA ALA A 74 -14.68 35.98 -10.73
C ALA A 74 -13.62 36.94 -10.13
N SER A 75 -13.23 38.01 -10.83
CA SER A 75 -12.19 38.94 -10.38
C SER A 75 -12.58 40.42 -10.52
N LEU A 76 -13.83 40.72 -10.89
CA LEU A 76 -14.29 42.08 -11.14
C LEU A 76 -15.62 42.34 -10.44
N TYR A 77 -15.69 43.45 -9.72
CA TYR A 77 -16.89 43.94 -9.05
C TYR A 77 -17.31 45.28 -9.62
N VAL A 78 -18.62 45.49 -9.76
CA VAL A 78 -19.21 46.74 -10.25
C VAL A 78 -20.02 47.38 -9.12
N PRO A 79 -19.88 48.70 -8.89
CA PRO A 79 -20.72 49.41 -7.93
C PRO A 79 -22.15 49.55 -8.45
N GLY A 80 -23.12 49.35 -7.56
CA GLY A 80 -24.55 49.54 -7.80
C GLY A 80 -25.27 50.04 -6.56
N THR A 81 -26.55 50.38 -6.71
CA THR A 81 -27.42 50.85 -5.63
C THR A 81 -28.65 49.96 -5.49
N LEU A 82 -28.96 49.56 -4.26
CA LEU A 82 -30.11 48.73 -3.95
C LEU A 82 -31.41 49.52 -4.10
N HIS A 83 -32.26 49.15 -5.06
CA HIS A 83 -33.54 49.84 -5.28
C HIS A 83 -34.71 49.21 -4.50
N ASP A 84 -34.83 47.89 -4.48
CA ASP A 84 -35.86 47.18 -3.74
C ASP A 84 -35.24 46.03 -2.94
N ALA A 85 -35.55 45.97 -1.65
CA ALA A 85 -35.11 44.94 -0.72
C ALA A 85 -36.26 43.99 -0.31
N HIS A 86 -37.46 44.17 -0.87
CA HIS A 86 -38.64 43.37 -0.54
C HIS A 86 -38.92 42.27 -1.57
N GLN A 87 -38.52 42.46 -2.82
CA GLN A 87 -38.69 41.50 -3.91
C GLN A 87 -37.36 40.94 -4.39
N VAL A 88 -37.33 39.63 -4.66
CA VAL A 88 -36.18 38.90 -5.16
C VAL A 88 -36.57 37.90 -6.23
N LEU A 89 -35.64 37.62 -7.13
CA LEU A 89 -35.78 36.57 -8.14
C LEU A 89 -35.32 35.23 -7.56
N VAL A 90 -36.19 34.23 -7.61
CA VAL A 90 -35.91 32.86 -7.18
C VAL A 90 -35.84 31.95 -8.39
N ASP A 91 -34.73 31.24 -8.56
CA ASP A 91 -34.56 30.19 -9.58
C ASP A 91 -35.34 28.94 -9.17
N VAL A 92 -36.35 28.58 -9.97
CA VAL A 92 -37.17 27.38 -9.74
C VAL A 92 -36.68 26.17 -10.54
N GLY A 93 -35.66 26.33 -11.36
CA GLY A 93 -35.09 25.32 -12.24
C GLY A 93 -35.44 25.57 -13.71
N THR A 94 -34.82 24.77 -14.60
CA THR A 94 -35.04 24.83 -16.06
C THR A 94 -34.82 26.21 -16.70
N GLY A 95 -34.09 27.11 -16.02
CA GLY A 95 -33.82 28.47 -16.50
C GLY A 95 -34.93 29.49 -16.22
N TYR A 96 -35.93 29.15 -15.40
CA TYR A 96 -37.02 30.05 -15.04
C TYR A 96 -36.77 30.71 -13.69
N PHE A 97 -36.99 32.02 -13.64
CA PHE A 97 -36.94 32.84 -12.44
C PHE A 97 -38.32 33.38 -12.13
N ILE A 98 -38.70 33.33 -10.85
CA ILE A 98 -39.97 33.86 -10.36
C ILE A 98 -39.69 34.92 -9.32
N GLU A 99 -40.35 36.07 -9.45
CA GLU A 99 -40.30 37.14 -8.45
C GLU A 99 -41.11 36.73 -7.21
N LYS A 100 -40.48 36.85 -6.05
CA LYS A 100 -41.04 36.47 -4.74
C LYS A 100 -40.73 37.53 -3.71
N THR A 101 -41.60 37.64 -2.71
CA THR A 101 -41.29 38.46 -1.53
C THR A 101 -40.20 37.78 -0.68
N MET A 102 -39.45 38.56 0.10
CA MET A 102 -38.40 38.01 0.99
C MET A 102 -38.88 36.83 1.87
N PRO A 103 -40.04 36.89 2.55
CA PRO A 103 -40.53 35.75 3.33
C PRO A 103 -40.82 34.51 2.47
N GLN A 104 -41.40 34.70 1.28
CA GLN A 104 -41.71 33.60 0.35
C GLN A 104 -40.44 32.97 -0.23
N ALA A 105 -39.42 33.77 -0.52
CA ALA A 105 -38.12 33.30 -1.00
C ALA A 105 -37.38 32.50 0.08
N LYS A 106 -37.41 32.99 1.33
CA LYS A 106 -36.84 32.27 2.47
C LYS A 106 -37.54 30.92 2.68
N ASP A 107 -38.87 30.90 2.69
CA ASP A 107 -39.67 29.67 2.77
C ASP A 107 -39.36 28.69 1.62
N TYR A 108 -39.14 29.19 0.40
CA TYR A 108 -38.70 28.36 -0.73
C TYR A 108 -37.32 27.73 -0.47
N CYS A 109 -36.33 28.51 -0.03
CA CYS A 109 -35.00 28.01 0.31
C CYS A 109 -35.07 26.96 1.42
N ASP A 110 -35.79 27.24 2.51
CA ASP A 110 -35.88 26.35 3.67
C ASP A 110 -36.55 25.01 3.31
N ARG A 111 -37.64 25.03 2.51
CA ARG A 111 -38.24 23.79 1.98
C ARG A 111 -37.27 22.98 1.12
N LYS A 112 -36.50 23.65 0.25
CA LYS A 112 -35.55 22.98 -0.65
C LYS A 112 -34.35 22.42 0.11
N ILE A 113 -33.87 23.13 1.13
CA ILE A 113 -32.83 22.64 2.06
C ILE A 113 -33.32 21.39 2.79
N ASN A 114 -34.55 21.40 3.33
CA ASN A 114 -35.10 20.24 4.04
C ASN A 114 -35.26 19.03 3.12
N LEU A 115 -35.72 19.23 1.88
CA LEU A 115 -35.80 18.17 0.87
C LEU A 115 -34.42 17.56 0.58
N LEU A 116 -33.41 18.40 0.36
CA LEU A 116 -32.05 17.93 0.08
C LEU A 116 -31.42 17.23 1.29
N LYS A 117 -31.66 17.69 2.51
CA LYS A 117 -31.21 17.03 3.75
C LYS A 117 -31.86 15.65 3.90
N SER A 118 -33.16 15.53 3.67
CA SER A 118 -33.86 14.24 3.71
C SER A 118 -33.32 13.27 2.66
N ASN A 119 -33.10 13.73 1.42
CA ASN A 119 -32.50 12.90 0.36
C ASN A 119 -31.05 12.50 0.69
N PHE A 120 -30.29 13.40 1.32
CA PHE A 120 -28.93 13.12 1.76
C PHE A 120 -28.91 12.01 2.80
N ASP A 121 -29.76 12.09 3.83
CA ASP A 121 -29.82 11.08 4.90
C ASP A 121 -30.19 9.69 4.36
N GLN A 122 -31.15 9.62 3.43
CA GLN A 122 -31.51 8.36 2.75
C GLN A 122 -30.35 7.79 1.92
N LEU A 123 -29.63 8.64 1.18
CA LEU A 123 -28.48 8.21 0.38
C LEU A 123 -27.29 7.77 1.24
N VAL A 124 -27.06 8.41 2.40
CA VAL A 124 -26.03 7.99 3.35
C VAL A 124 -26.30 6.58 3.86
N GLU A 125 -27.57 6.27 4.18
CA GLU A 125 -27.95 4.93 4.62
C GLU A 125 -27.68 3.87 3.54
N VAL A 126 -28.06 4.15 2.28
CA VAL A 126 -27.81 3.25 1.14
C VAL A 126 -26.31 3.09 0.87
N ALA A 127 -25.55 4.19 0.89
CA ALA A 127 -24.10 4.17 0.66
C ALA A 127 -23.38 3.37 1.75
N SER A 128 -23.78 3.53 3.01
CA SER A 128 -23.24 2.76 4.15
C SER A 128 -23.47 1.26 3.98
N LYS A 129 -24.70 0.86 3.63
CA LYS A 129 -25.04 -0.55 3.36
C LYS A 129 -24.22 -1.13 2.21
N LYS A 130 -24.10 -0.39 1.09
CA LYS A 130 -23.31 -0.81 -0.08
C LYS A 130 -21.82 -0.91 0.24
N LYS A 131 -21.28 0.01 1.03
CA LYS A 131 -19.89 -0.04 1.50
C LYS A 131 -19.63 -1.27 2.36
N SER A 132 -20.54 -1.60 3.29
CA SER A 132 -20.44 -2.81 4.11
C SER A 132 -20.40 -4.09 3.25
N ILE A 133 -21.18 -4.14 2.17
CA ILE A 133 -21.19 -5.27 1.23
C ILE A 133 -19.86 -5.36 0.47
N ALA A 134 -19.30 -4.24 0.01
CA ALA A 134 -18.01 -4.21 -0.66
C ALA A 134 -16.86 -4.67 0.25
N ASP A 135 -16.86 -4.21 1.51
CA ASP A 135 -15.86 -4.60 2.51
C ASP A 135 -15.94 -6.11 2.81
N GLU A 136 -17.17 -6.66 2.93
CA GLU A 136 -17.39 -8.09 3.15
C GLU A 136 -16.97 -8.93 1.94
N ALA A 137 -17.29 -8.50 0.71
CA ALA A 137 -16.81 -9.14 -0.52
C ALA A 137 -15.28 -9.18 -0.57
N GLY A 138 -14.62 -8.08 -0.19
CA GLY A 138 -13.17 -7.98 -0.11
C GLY A 138 -12.56 -8.94 0.91
N ALA A 139 -13.19 -9.09 2.07
CA ALA A 139 -12.75 -10.03 3.11
C ALA A 139 -12.88 -11.49 2.66
N VAL A 140 -13.99 -11.86 2.01
CA VAL A 140 -14.21 -13.22 1.49
C VAL A 140 -13.22 -13.52 0.35
N LEU A 141 -12.97 -12.55 -0.54
CA LEU A 141 -12.01 -12.71 -1.63
C LEU A 141 -10.60 -12.95 -1.11
N GLN A 142 -10.14 -12.15 -0.13
CA GLN A 142 -8.84 -12.37 0.52
C GLN A 142 -8.73 -13.73 1.20
N ALA A 143 -9.81 -14.21 1.83
CA ALA A 143 -9.84 -15.54 2.45
C ALA A 143 -9.73 -16.67 1.42
N LYS A 144 -10.37 -16.52 0.24
CA LYS A 144 -10.27 -17.50 -0.86
C LYS A 144 -8.92 -17.47 -1.56
N ASP A 145 -8.36 -16.29 -1.82
CA ASP A 145 -7.01 -16.19 -2.39
C ASP A 145 -5.98 -16.84 -1.45
N MET A 146 -6.14 -16.65 -0.14
CA MET A 146 -5.31 -17.29 0.88
C MET A 146 -5.46 -18.81 0.92
N SER A 147 -6.66 -19.35 0.67
CA SER A 147 -6.87 -20.80 0.63
C SER A 147 -6.26 -21.42 -0.64
N VAL A 148 -6.40 -20.76 -1.80
CA VAL A 148 -5.77 -21.17 -3.06
C VAL A 148 -4.25 -21.14 -2.93
N LEU A 149 -3.67 -20.06 -2.37
CA LEU A 149 -2.23 -19.97 -2.12
C LEU A 149 -1.74 -21.05 -1.15
N LYS A 150 -2.51 -21.38 -0.11
CA LYS A 150 -2.21 -22.53 0.76
C LYS A 150 -2.22 -23.85 0.01
N HIS A 151 -3.14 -24.04 -0.94
CA HIS A 151 -3.22 -25.27 -1.72
C HIS A 151 -2.04 -25.40 -2.68
N ILE A 152 -1.74 -24.34 -3.44
CA ILE A 152 -0.57 -24.27 -4.33
C ILE A 152 0.72 -24.47 -3.53
N TRP A 153 0.84 -23.84 -2.36
CA TRP A 153 2.00 -24.02 -1.50
C TRP A 153 2.09 -25.45 -0.97
N GLY A 154 0.98 -26.06 -0.57
CA GLY A 154 0.93 -27.47 -0.17
C GLY A 154 1.28 -28.43 -1.31
N ASP A 155 0.97 -28.07 -2.56
CA ASP A 155 1.39 -28.83 -3.74
C ASP A 155 2.88 -28.67 -4.04
N VAL A 156 3.41 -27.45 -3.92
CA VAL A 156 4.85 -27.18 -4.02
C VAL A 156 5.61 -27.89 -2.91
N GLU A 157 5.10 -27.87 -1.68
CA GLU A 157 5.66 -28.57 -0.53
C GLU A 157 5.59 -30.09 -0.73
N ARG A 158 4.48 -30.63 -1.24
CA ARG A 158 4.36 -32.06 -1.58
C ARG A 158 5.29 -32.47 -2.72
N HIS A 159 5.47 -31.64 -3.74
CA HIS A 159 6.43 -31.92 -4.82
C HIS A 159 7.88 -31.78 -4.36
N PHE A 160 8.18 -30.82 -3.49
CA PHE A 160 9.47 -30.67 -2.86
C PHE A 160 9.76 -31.85 -1.92
N LEU A 161 8.80 -32.28 -1.11
CA LEU A 161 8.90 -33.44 -0.23
C LEU A 161 8.95 -34.77 -1.00
N ALA A 162 8.24 -34.90 -2.12
CA ALA A 162 8.34 -36.07 -3.01
C ALA A 162 9.70 -36.12 -3.73
N SER A 163 10.31 -34.96 -4.02
CA SER A 163 11.67 -34.90 -4.55
C SER A 163 12.76 -35.20 -3.50
N THR A 164 12.44 -35.04 -2.20
CA THR A 164 13.33 -35.42 -1.09
C THR A 164 13.00 -36.78 -0.46
N SER A 165 11.88 -37.42 -0.81
CA SER A 165 11.53 -38.78 -0.37
C SER A 165 12.17 -39.90 -1.18
N CYS A 166 13.06 -39.60 -2.15
CA CYS A 166 13.95 -40.60 -2.75
C CYS A 166 15.14 -40.98 -1.84
N SER A 167 15.23 -40.42 -0.64
CA SER A 167 16.12 -40.91 0.42
C SER A 167 15.29 -41.20 1.66
N GLY A 168 14.72 -42.41 1.72
CA GLY A 168 13.93 -42.86 2.86
C GLY A 168 14.78 -42.97 4.13
N LEU A 169 14.77 -41.94 4.96
CA LEU A 169 15.22 -41.97 6.36
C LEU A 169 14.43 -40.92 7.16
N SER A 170 13.66 -41.39 8.15
CA SER A 170 12.90 -40.57 9.09
C SER A 170 13.78 -40.07 10.24
N PHE A 171 13.67 -38.78 10.56
CA PHE A 171 14.27 -38.11 11.71
C PHE A 171 13.33 -38.28 12.92
N PRO A 172 13.55 -39.25 13.84
CA PRO A 172 14.22 -38.94 15.11
C PRO A 172 14.82 -40.17 15.81
N GLU A 173 16.12 -40.44 15.66
CA GLU A 173 16.80 -41.46 16.49
C GLU A 173 18.33 -41.25 16.45
N LEU A 174 18.82 -40.09 16.93
CA LEU A 174 20.26 -39.90 17.08
C LEU A 174 20.60 -38.92 18.21
N LEU A 175 20.14 -39.29 19.41
CA LEU A 175 20.71 -38.84 20.68
C LEU A 175 20.85 -40.06 21.59
N ASP A 176 21.86 -40.90 21.35
CA ASP A 176 22.53 -41.60 22.45
C ASP A 176 23.90 -42.15 22.03
N LYS A 177 24.92 -41.73 22.79
CA LYS A 177 26.12 -42.45 23.23
C LYS A 177 27.18 -42.97 22.23
N ASP A 178 28.35 -42.36 22.39
CA ASP A 178 29.62 -43.00 22.77
C ASP A 178 30.38 -43.91 21.79
N CYS A 179 31.62 -43.44 21.54
CA CYS A 179 32.87 -44.16 21.82
C CYS A 179 33.58 -45.04 20.77
N TYR A 180 34.78 -44.55 20.44
CA TYR A 180 36.10 -45.20 20.35
C TYR A 180 36.48 -46.13 19.17
N ASN A 181 37.58 -45.72 18.53
CA ASN A 181 38.71 -46.48 17.98
C ASN A 181 38.47 -47.73 17.12
N LEU A 182 38.91 -47.68 15.86
CA LEU A 182 39.66 -48.80 15.29
C LEU A 182 40.63 -48.37 14.18
N THR A 183 41.90 -48.70 14.39
CA THR A 183 43.02 -48.53 13.48
C THR A 183 43.24 -49.80 12.66
N LEU A 184 43.72 -49.63 11.42
CA LEU A 184 44.48 -50.56 10.57
C LEU A 184 43.74 -51.76 9.91
N LEU A 185 43.67 -51.76 8.56
CA LEU A 185 44.31 -52.74 7.65
C LEU A 185 43.78 -52.61 6.22
N GLY A 186 44.68 -52.75 5.23
CA GLY A 186 44.38 -53.45 3.98
C GLY A 186 44.07 -52.59 2.76
N LEU A 187 45.06 -52.52 1.86
CA LEU A 187 44.98 -52.16 0.45
C LEU A 187 43.72 -52.71 -0.26
N THR A 188 43.07 -51.89 -1.10
CA THR A 188 42.92 -52.16 -2.55
C THR A 188 42.20 -51.00 -3.23
N THR A 189 42.69 -50.66 -4.41
CA THR A 189 42.27 -49.59 -5.32
C THR A 189 40.90 -49.85 -5.94
N VAL A 190 39.87 -49.07 -5.62
CA VAL A 190 38.64 -48.99 -6.45
C VAL A 190 37.96 -47.62 -6.34
N ASN A 191 37.89 -46.95 -7.50
CA ASN A 191 36.92 -45.98 -8.03
C ASN A 191 36.62 -44.62 -7.39
N GLN A 192 36.93 -43.65 -8.22
CA GLN A 192 36.52 -42.26 -8.32
C GLN A 192 34.99 -42.12 -8.47
N SER A 193 34.22 -42.38 -7.41
CA SER A 193 32.78 -42.05 -7.38
C SER A 193 32.18 -42.00 -5.96
N GLN A 194 32.95 -41.59 -4.95
CA GLN A 194 32.39 -41.27 -3.62
C GLN A 194 32.78 -39.85 -3.21
N ILE A 195 31.89 -38.90 -3.51
CA ILE A 195 31.80 -37.62 -2.78
C ILE A 195 31.34 -38.02 -1.37
N SER A 196 32.32 -38.43 -0.55
CA SER A 196 32.10 -39.03 0.76
C SER A 196 31.64 -37.95 1.73
N ILE A 197 30.59 -38.27 2.48
CA ILE A 197 30.03 -37.56 3.64
C ILE A 197 31.09 -37.07 4.65
N ARG A 198 32.35 -37.54 4.54
CA ARG A 198 33.54 -37.05 5.25
C ARG A 198 33.93 -35.58 4.97
N SER A 199 33.36 -34.89 3.99
CA SER A 199 33.66 -33.47 3.69
C SER A 199 32.78 -32.45 4.44
N ILE A 200 31.72 -32.87 5.13
CA ILE A 200 30.72 -31.94 5.70
C ILE A 200 31.16 -31.37 7.05
N VAL A 201 31.79 -32.18 7.91
CA VAL A 201 32.19 -31.78 9.28
C VAL A 201 33.28 -30.69 9.30
N PRO A 202 34.32 -30.71 8.44
CA PRO A 202 35.30 -29.62 8.36
C PRO A 202 34.74 -28.29 7.80
N ASN A 203 33.59 -28.32 7.11
CA ASN A 203 33.01 -27.14 6.46
C ASN A 203 32.05 -26.33 7.34
N MET A 204 31.68 -26.82 8.53
CA MET A 204 30.88 -26.02 9.49
C MET A 204 31.68 -24.83 10.05
N ALA A 205 33.01 -24.91 10.09
CA ALA A 205 33.87 -23.79 10.49
C ALA A 205 33.75 -22.58 9.55
N GLN A 206 33.34 -22.80 8.29
CA GLN A 206 33.14 -21.71 7.32
C GLN A 206 32.02 -20.75 7.72
N LEU A 207 31.05 -21.22 8.50
CA LEU A 207 29.97 -20.39 9.04
C LEU A 207 30.48 -19.34 10.05
N PHE A 208 31.65 -19.60 10.65
CA PHE A 208 32.34 -18.70 11.57
C PHE A 208 33.55 -18.01 10.93
N SER A 209 33.71 -18.11 9.61
CA SER A 209 34.76 -17.41 8.87
C SER A 209 34.60 -15.88 9.00
N TYR A 210 35.69 -15.14 8.80
CA TYR A 210 35.65 -13.68 8.77
C TYR A 210 34.64 -13.16 7.73
N THR A 211 34.61 -13.79 6.54
CA THR A 211 33.66 -13.47 5.47
C THR A 211 32.22 -13.64 5.95
N ALA A 212 31.91 -14.77 6.60
CA ALA A 212 30.58 -15.05 7.13
C ALA A 212 30.16 -14.07 8.22
N CYS A 213 31.01 -13.88 9.23
CA CYS A 213 30.76 -12.95 10.32
C CYS A 213 30.53 -11.52 9.79
N ARG A 214 31.32 -11.06 8.82
CA ARG A 214 31.15 -9.74 8.19
C ARG A 214 29.83 -9.63 7.43
N GLN A 215 29.56 -10.56 6.51
CA GLN A 215 28.36 -10.51 5.66
C GLN A 215 27.06 -10.66 6.47
N LEU A 216 27.01 -11.61 7.40
CA LEU A 216 25.83 -11.83 8.25
C LEU A 216 25.62 -10.68 9.24
N SER A 217 26.68 -10.16 9.88
CA SER A 217 26.53 -9.00 10.77
C SER A 217 26.04 -7.76 10.01
N GLN A 218 26.57 -7.50 8.80
CA GLN A 218 26.08 -6.43 7.93
C GLN A 218 24.61 -6.64 7.55
N MET A 219 24.21 -7.88 7.24
CA MET A 219 22.82 -8.24 6.93
C MET A 219 21.88 -7.96 8.11
N PHE A 220 22.20 -8.47 9.31
CA PHE A 220 21.36 -8.26 10.49
C PHE A 220 21.30 -6.79 10.88
N LEU A 221 22.43 -6.07 10.85
CA LEU A 221 22.45 -4.63 11.13
C LEU A 221 21.62 -3.85 10.10
N ALA A 222 21.72 -4.18 8.81
CA ALA A 222 20.93 -3.53 7.76
C ALA A 222 19.43 -3.77 7.96
N VAL A 223 19.01 -4.98 8.31
CA VAL A 223 17.60 -5.31 8.57
C VAL A 223 17.08 -4.61 9.83
N ILE A 224 17.84 -4.65 10.93
CA ILE A 224 17.49 -3.96 12.18
C ILE A 224 17.37 -2.46 11.95
N PHE A 225 18.34 -1.87 11.25
CA PHE A 225 18.34 -0.45 10.94
C PHE A 225 17.19 -0.09 10.00
N PHE A 226 16.94 -0.88 8.95
CA PHE A 226 15.86 -0.65 7.99
C PHE A 226 14.50 -0.53 8.70
N HIS A 227 14.12 -1.56 9.46
CA HIS A 227 12.83 -1.63 10.13
C HIS A 227 12.75 -0.69 11.34
N GLY A 228 13.82 -0.62 12.13
CA GLY A 228 13.88 0.22 13.33
C GLY A 228 13.77 1.71 12.99
N SER A 229 14.56 2.19 12.03
CA SER A 229 14.49 3.59 11.60
C SER A 229 13.17 3.93 10.93
N GLU A 230 12.58 3.03 10.14
CA GLU A 230 11.28 3.24 9.50
C GLU A 230 10.15 3.34 10.54
N TYR A 231 10.17 2.49 11.56
CA TYR A 231 9.24 2.57 12.68
C TYR A 231 9.41 3.87 13.49
N ILE A 232 10.65 4.25 13.80
CA ILE A 232 10.96 5.50 14.53
C ILE A 232 10.47 6.72 13.74
N LEU A 233 10.74 6.77 12.43
CA LEU A 233 10.26 7.85 11.57
C LEU A 233 8.73 7.88 11.50
N ALA A 234 8.07 6.73 11.37
CA ALA A 234 6.62 6.65 11.36
C ALA A 234 6.02 7.19 12.68
N VAL A 235 6.58 6.81 13.83
CA VAL A 235 6.16 7.33 15.15
C VAL A 235 6.42 8.84 15.26
N GLY A 236 7.57 9.32 14.79
CA GLY A 236 7.93 10.73 14.84
C GLY A 236 7.04 11.61 13.96
N ILE A 237 6.60 11.10 12.81
CA ILE A 237 5.74 11.82 11.87
C ILE A 237 4.27 11.70 12.30
N HIS A 238 3.74 10.50 12.51
CA HIS A 238 2.29 10.29 12.68
C HIS A 238 1.82 10.24 14.14
N GLY A 239 2.75 10.23 15.11
CA GLY A 239 2.46 10.14 16.53
C GLY A 239 2.29 8.70 17.02
N ARG A 240 2.69 8.46 18.27
CA ARG A 240 2.74 7.12 18.89
C ARG A 240 1.38 6.41 18.98
N SER A 241 0.28 7.15 19.07
CA SER A 241 -1.08 6.60 19.15
C SER A 241 -1.59 6.07 17.80
N ASN A 242 -1.00 6.51 16.68
CA ASN A 242 -1.47 6.21 15.33
C ASN A 242 -0.62 5.13 14.62
N VAL A 243 0.46 4.68 15.25
CA VAL A 243 1.41 3.72 14.68
C VAL A 243 1.33 2.41 15.45
N THR A 244 1.09 1.32 14.73
CA THR A 244 1.03 -0.03 15.32
C THR A 244 2.27 -0.84 14.96
N LEU A 245 2.48 -1.98 15.62
CA LEU A 245 3.59 -2.90 15.27
C LEU A 245 3.53 -3.41 13.82
N LYS A 246 2.37 -3.34 13.15
CA LYS A 246 2.25 -3.67 11.72
C LYS A 246 3.05 -2.69 10.83
N SER A 247 3.37 -1.50 11.34
CA SER A 247 4.23 -0.52 10.64
C SER A 247 5.69 -0.95 10.57
N LEU A 248 6.11 -2.03 11.26
CA LEU A 248 7.42 -2.64 11.05
C LEU A 248 7.56 -3.29 9.66
N LEU A 249 6.46 -3.49 8.91
CA LEU A 249 6.47 -4.11 7.57
C LEU A 249 6.99 -5.56 7.54
N ILE A 250 7.00 -6.26 8.67
CA ILE A 250 7.38 -7.67 8.75
C ILE A 250 6.15 -8.54 8.49
N SER A 251 6.03 -9.05 7.27
CA SER A 251 4.95 -9.98 6.88
C SER A 251 5.42 -11.45 6.97
N LYS A 252 4.48 -12.40 6.96
CA LYS A 252 4.81 -13.84 6.92
C LYS A 252 5.63 -14.21 5.68
N HIS A 253 5.25 -13.67 4.52
CA HIS A 253 5.96 -13.89 3.25
C HIS A 253 7.37 -13.30 3.27
N TYR A 254 7.53 -12.14 3.90
CA TYR A 254 8.84 -11.54 4.11
C TYR A 254 9.73 -12.43 5.00
N LEU A 255 9.21 -12.89 6.15
CA LEU A 255 9.96 -13.80 7.02
C LEU A 255 10.38 -15.08 6.29
N LEU A 256 9.50 -15.65 5.49
CA LEU A 256 9.81 -16.84 4.69
C LEU A 256 10.93 -16.57 3.67
N ALA A 257 10.87 -15.45 2.94
CA ALA A 257 11.91 -15.07 1.99
C ALA A 257 13.27 -14.83 2.68
N MET A 258 13.26 -14.26 3.88
CA MET A 258 14.47 -14.04 4.68
C MET A 258 15.06 -15.35 5.20
N VAL A 259 14.22 -16.29 5.67
CA VAL A 259 14.66 -17.63 6.07
C VAL A 259 15.25 -18.37 4.86
N PHE A 260 14.58 -18.32 3.70
CA PHE A 260 15.09 -18.93 2.46
C PHE A 260 16.46 -18.37 2.07
N SER A 261 16.63 -17.04 2.12
CA SER A 261 17.90 -16.36 1.86
C SER A 261 19.03 -16.81 2.81
N LEU A 262 18.72 -16.95 4.10
CA LEU A 262 19.70 -17.45 5.09
C LEU A 262 20.02 -18.93 4.87
N LEU A 263 19.04 -19.74 4.49
CA LEU A 263 19.25 -21.15 4.16
C LEU A 263 20.13 -21.31 2.92
N GLU A 264 19.86 -20.57 1.85
CA GLU A 264 20.72 -20.52 0.65
C GLU A 264 22.15 -20.13 1.04
N TYR A 265 22.31 -19.07 1.83
CA TYR A 265 23.63 -18.62 2.29
C TYR A 265 24.38 -19.70 3.06
N CYS A 266 23.73 -20.34 4.04
CA CYS A 266 24.32 -21.41 4.86
C CYS A 266 24.70 -22.63 4.01
N VAL A 267 23.85 -23.03 3.07
CA VAL A 267 24.14 -24.15 2.16
C VAL A 267 25.32 -23.80 1.26
N GLU A 268 25.31 -22.62 0.65
CA GLU A 268 26.34 -22.21 -0.29
C GLU A 268 27.69 -21.95 0.37
N ILE A 269 27.75 -21.43 1.59
CA ILE A 269 29.05 -21.24 2.26
C ILE A 269 29.68 -22.57 2.72
N ILE A 270 28.86 -23.58 3.01
CA ILE A 270 29.33 -24.93 3.36
C ILE A 270 29.77 -25.69 2.10
N LEU A 271 29.06 -25.55 0.98
CA LEU A 271 29.34 -26.29 -0.26
C LEU A 271 30.31 -25.57 -1.21
N PHE A 272 30.23 -24.24 -1.28
CA PHE A 272 30.91 -23.39 -2.26
C PHE A 272 31.46 -22.09 -1.61
N PRO A 273 32.35 -22.17 -0.58
CA PRO A 273 32.81 -21.00 0.17
C PRO A 273 33.45 -19.91 -0.72
N GLY A 274 34.15 -20.30 -1.79
CA GLY A 274 34.74 -19.35 -2.75
C GLY A 274 33.74 -18.40 -3.41
N LEU A 275 32.46 -18.78 -3.54
CA LEU A 275 31.40 -17.90 -4.05
C LEU A 275 31.18 -16.70 -3.12
N LYS A 276 31.31 -16.89 -1.81
CA LYS A 276 31.11 -15.85 -0.79
C LYS A 276 32.32 -14.92 -0.65
N GLU A 277 33.49 -15.35 -1.12
CA GLU A 277 34.74 -14.58 -1.07
C GLU A 277 34.88 -13.53 -2.18
N HIS A 278 33.93 -13.42 -3.11
CA HIS A 278 33.88 -12.35 -4.11
C HIS A 278 33.59 -10.98 -3.45
N TRP A 279 34.63 -10.41 -2.84
CA TRP A 279 34.56 -9.20 -2.02
C TRP A 279 34.00 -7.98 -2.77
N TRP A 280 34.28 -7.86 -4.07
CA TRP A 280 33.79 -6.75 -4.90
C TRP A 280 32.28 -6.85 -5.12
N ILE A 281 31.72 -8.06 -5.30
CA ILE A 281 30.27 -8.29 -5.39
C ILE A 281 29.62 -7.94 -4.06
N SER A 282 30.17 -8.47 -2.96
CA SER A 282 29.66 -8.24 -1.62
C SER A 282 29.65 -6.74 -1.25
N ASN A 283 30.73 -6.01 -1.57
CA ASN A 283 30.84 -4.58 -1.32
C ASN A 283 29.93 -3.74 -2.24
N LEU A 284 29.73 -4.16 -3.49
CA LEU A 284 28.72 -3.55 -4.38
C LEU A 284 27.32 -3.70 -3.78
N GLY A 285 26.97 -4.90 -3.30
CA GLY A 285 25.71 -5.14 -2.60
C GLY A 285 25.56 -4.27 -1.36
N PHE A 286 26.60 -4.15 -0.54
CA PHE A 286 26.59 -3.28 0.64
C PHE A 286 26.40 -1.80 0.26
N ALA A 287 27.05 -1.32 -0.80
CA ALA A 287 26.84 0.03 -1.32
C ALA A 287 25.40 0.23 -1.79
N MET A 288 24.80 -0.75 -2.48
CA MET A 288 23.40 -0.72 -2.87
C MET A 288 22.47 -0.67 -1.65
N VAL A 289 22.74 -1.43 -0.60
CA VAL A 289 22.00 -1.38 0.67
C VAL A 289 22.00 0.03 1.23
N ILE A 290 23.18 0.68 1.34
CA ILE A 290 23.28 2.06 1.84
C ILE A 290 22.53 3.05 0.96
N ILE A 291 22.69 2.96 -0.37
CA ILE A 291 22.04 3.87 -1.31
C ILE A 291 20.51 3.72 -1.25
N GLY A 292 20.02 2.48 -1.28
CA GLY A 292 18.58 2.18 -1.18
C GLY A 292 18.00 2.67 0.14
N GLU A 293 18.76 2.55 1.23
CA GLU A 293 18.39 3.06 2.55
C GLU A 293 18.25 4.58 2.56
N ILE A 294 19.26 5.30 2.05
CA ILE A 294 19.22 6.76 1.94
C ILE A 294 18.02 7.21 1.10
N ILE A 295 17.80 6.61 -0.07
CA ILE A 295 16.66 6.93 -0.94
C ILE A 295 15.32 6.72 -0.21
N ARG A 296 15.17 5.58 0.49
CA ARG A 296 13.96 5.24 1.25
C ARG A 296 13.70 6.26 2.36
N LYS A 297 14.72 6.60 3.15
CA LYS A 297 14.57 7.52 4.29
C LYS A 297 14.34 8.96 3.82
N MET A 298 15.01 9.39 2.76
CA MET A 298 14.73 10.69 2.12
C MET A 298 13.30 10.77 1.58
N ALA A 299 12.75 9.68 1.03
CA ALA A 299 11.36 9.64 0.59
C ALA A 299 10.37 9.86 1.74
N ILE A 300 10.60 9.20 2.88
CA ILE A 300 9.76 9.32 4.09
C ILE A 300 9.87 10.73 4.66
N ILE A 301 11.09 11.24 4.85
CA ILE A 301 11.35 12.57 5.42
C ILE A 301 10.76 13.67 4.53
N THR A 302 10.95 13.57 3.21
CA THR A 302 10.46 14.59 2.26
C THR A 302 8.93 14.59 2.18
N ALA A 303 8.28 13.41 2.23
CA ALA A 303 6.83 13.33 2.17
C ALA A 303 6.13 13.63 3.51
N GLY A 304 6.83 13.42 4.64
CA GLY A 304 6.32 13.75 5.98
C GLY A 304 4.94 13.15 6.23
N GLN A 305 3.97 14.00 6.63
CA GLN A 305 2.58 13.59 6.91
C GLN A 305 1.84 12.96 5.72
N SER A 306 2.32 13.21 4.49
CA SER A 306 1.75 12.63 3.28
C SER A 306 2.25 11.22 2.99
N PHE A 307 3.33 10.77 3.65
CA PHE A 307 3.79 9.39 3.57
C PHE A 307 2.90 8.47 4.40
N THR A 308 2.49 7.32 3.86
CA THR A 308 1.84 6.26 4.63
C THR A 308 2.24 4.88 4.09
N HIS A 309 2.43 3.90 4.98
CA HIS A 309 2.75 2.52 4.58
C HIS A 309 1.59 1.83 3.82
N LEU A 310 0.36 2.26 4.09
CA LEU A 310 -0.82 1.82 3.38
C LEU A 310 -1.18 2.85 2.31
N ILE A 311 -1.57 2.37 1.13
CA ILE A 311 -2.09 3.25 0.08
C ILE A 311 -3.36 3.90 0.60
N ARG A 312 -3.40 5.24 0.56
CA ARG A 312 -4.62 5.97 0.90
C ARG A 312 -5.61 5.85 -0.24
N THR A 313 -6.81 5.40 0.09
CA THR A 313 -7.96 5.33 -0.82
C THR A 313 -8.96 6.45 -0.58
N HIS A 314 -8.73 7.30 0.44
CA HIS A 314 -9.60 8.41 0.80
C HIS A 314 -8.81 9.72 0.92
N PRO A 315 -9.38 10.84 0.43
CA PRO A 315 -8.77 12.15 0.58
C PRO A 315 -8.73 12.57 2.06
N SER A 316 -7.69 13.32 2.43
CA SER A 316 -7.46 13.84 3.77
C SER A 316 -6.83 15.21 3.68
N GLU A 317 -7.19 16.13 4.57
CA GLU A 317 -6.68 17.51 4.56
C GLU A 317 -5.15 17.60 4.67
N HIS A 318 -4.51 16.59 5.26
CA HIS A 318 -3.06 16.52 5.41
C HIS A 318 -2.34 15.80 4.26
N HIS A 319 -3.08 15.26 3.28
CA HIS A 319 -2.51 14.57 2.12
C HIS A 319 -2.29 15.58 0.99
N ARG A 320 -1.03 16.01 0.81
CA ARG A 320 -0.63 16.96 -0.24
C ARG A 320 0.22 16.25 -1.29
N LEU A 321 0.14 16.72 -2.53
CA LEU A 321 1.01 16.23 -3.59
C LEU A 321 2.44 16.76 -3.38
N ILE A 322 3.39 15.84 -3.20
CA ILE A 322 4.81 16.16 -2.96
C ILE A 322 5.60 15.95 -4.26
N THR A 323 6.23 17.02 -4.76
CA THR A 323 6.99 17.02 -6.03
C THR A 323 8.41 17.59 -5.89
N ASN A 324 8.80 18.01 -4.68
CA ASN A 324 10.12 18.57 -4.38
C ASN A 324 11.09 17.51 -3.81
N GLY A 325 12.36 17.88 -3.69
CA GLY A 325 13.40 16.99 -3.16
C GLY A 325 13.58 15.76 -4.04
N ILE A 326 13.64 14.57 -3.43
CA ILE A 326 13.84 13.31 -4.15
C ILE A 326 12.67 12.97 -5.11
N TYR A 327 11.48 13.50 -4.84
CA TYR A 327 10.32 13.37 -5.73
C TYR A 327 10.48 14.14 -7.05
N ARG A 328 11.46 15.05 -7.16
CA ARG A 328 11.77 15.71 -8.44
C ARG A 328 12.47 14.77 -9.44
N VAL A 329 12.98 13.62 -8.98
CA VAL A 329 13.78 12.69 -9.79
C VAL A 329 13.01 11.41 -10.11
N VAL A 330 12.27 10.87 -9.14
CA VAL A 330 11.42 9.68 -9.31
C VAL A 330 10.10 9.87 -8.55
N ARG A 331 9.00 9.34 -9.08
CA ARG A 331 7.66 9.52 -8.48
C ARG A 331 7.46 8.70 -7.21
N HIS A 332 8.06 7.51 -7.17
CA HIS A 332 7.94 6.56 -6.05
C HIS A 332 9.31 6.25 -5.42
N PRO A 333 10.01 7.25 -4.85
CA PRO A 333 11.35 7.09 -4.29
C PRO A 333 11.37 6.07 -3.14
N GLY A 334 10.29 5.98 -2.35
CA GLY A 334 10.18 4.97 -1.29
C GLY A 334 10.20 3.54 -1.83
N TYR A 335 9.57 3.28 -2.99
CA TYR A 335 9.57 1.97 -3.63
C TYR A 335 10.90 1.68 -4.34
N CYS A 336 11.46 2.68 -5.02
CA CYS A 336 12.79 2.59 -5.62
C CYS A 336 13.86 2.24 -4.57
N GLY A 337 13.89 2.95 -3.44
CA GLY A 337 14.83 2.69 -2.35
C GLY A 337 14.69 1.29 -1.76
N PHE A 338 13.45 0.82 -1.55
CA PHE A 338 13.18 -0.54 -1.07
C PHE A 338 13.64 -1.60 -2.07
N PHE A 339 13.37 -1.40 -3.36
CA PHE A 339 13.79 -2.32 -4.41
C PHE A 339 15.31 -2.47 -4.44
N ILE A 340 16.05 -1.34 -4.47
CA ILE A 340 17.52 -1.33 -4.46
C ILE A 340 18.06 -1.97 -3.17
N TRP A 341 17.51 -1.61 -2.02
CA TRP A 341 17.92 -2.13 -0.71
C TRP A 341 17.74 -3.65 -0.64
N SER A 342 16.54 -4.14 -0.97
CA SER A 342 16.19 -5.57 -0.85
C SER A 342 17.04 -6.44 -1.77
N VAL A 343 17.24 -6.04 -3.03
CA VAL A 343 18.14 -6.77 -3.96
C VAL A 343 19.60 -6.65 -3.51
N GLY A 344 20.01 -5.47 -3.05
CA GLY A 344 21.34 -5.20 -2.53
C GLY A 344 21.74 -6.13 -1.37
N THR A 345 20.80 -6.46 -0.48
CA THR A 345 21.06 -7.42 0.62
C THR A 345 21.49 -8.80 0.11
N GLN A 346 20.90 -9.27 -0.99
CA GLN A 346 21.19 -10.59 -1.54
C GLN A 346 22.49 -10.60 -2.35
N ILE A 347 22.79 -9.50 -3.06
CA ILE A 347 24.09 -9.30 -3.71
C ILE A 347 25.21 -9.19 -2.66
N MET A 348 24.94 -8.53 -1.53
CA MET A 348 25.90 -8.39 -0.42
C MET A 348 26.30 -9.74 0.18
N LEU A 349 25.34 -10.67 0.25
CA LEU A 349 25.53 -12.06 0.68
C LEU A 349 26.05 -12.98 -0.43
N CYS A 350 26.26 -12.47 -1.65
CA CYS A 350 26.60 -13.26 -2.83
C CYS A 350 25.64 -14.45 -3.04
N ASN A 351 24.33 -14.25 -2.83
CA ASN A 351 23.28 -15.26 -2.99
C ASN A 351 22.66 -15.17 -4.40
N PRO A 352 23.07 -15.98 -5.39
CA PRO A 352 22.60 -15.83 -6.77
C PRO A 352 21.10 -16.13 -6.93
N ILE A 353 20.57 -17.15 -6.26
CA ILE A 353 19.17 -17.57 -6.39
C ILE A 353 18.27 -16.53 -5.71
N SER A 354 18.57 -16.17 -4.46
CA SER A 354 17.80 -15.15 -3.73
C SER A 354 17.90 -13.78 -4.38
N THR A 355 19.02 -13.43 -5.02
CA THR A 355 19.13 -12.15 -5.76
C THR A 355 18.08 -12.08 -6.87
N ILE A 356 17.97 -13.12 -7.70
CA ILE A 356 16.96 -13.17 -8.77
C ILE A 356 15.54 -13.22 -8.18
N ALA A 357 15.33 -14.05 -7.16
CA ALA A 357 14.02 -14.19 -6.53
C ALA A 357 13.53 -12.87 -5.91
N PHE A 358 14.37 -12.18 -5.14
CA PHE A 358 14.03 -10.88 -4.55
C PHE A 358 13.79 -9.83 -5.64
N ALA A 359 14.63 -9.77 -6.66
CA ALA A 359 14.43 -8.85 -7.78
C ALA A 359 13.07 -9.06 -8.45
N LEU A 360 12.71 -10.29 -8.81
CA LEU A 360 11.44 -10.58 -9.50
C LEU A 360 10.22 -10.37 -8.60
N VAL A 361 10.27 -10.86 -7.36
CA VAL A 361 9.13 -10.77 -6.43
C VAL A 361 8.85 -9.33 -6.04
N VAL A 362 9.89 -8.57 -5.66
CA VAL A 362 9.73 -7.17 -5.25
C VAL A 362 9.37 -6.29 -6.45
N TRP A 363 9.95 -6.55 -7.62
CA TRP A 363 9.56 -5.87 -8.85
C TRP A 363 8.08 -6.09 -9.17
N ARG A 364 7.62 -7.36 -9.16
CA ARG A 364 6.22 -7.70 -9.44
C ARG A 364 5.27 -7.06 -8.44
N PHE A 365 5.64 -7.04 -7.16
CA PHE A 365 4.87 -6.37 -6.12
C PHE A 365 4.70 -4.87 -6.42
N PHE A 366 5.77 -4.15 -6.77
CA PHE A 366 5.67 -2.73 -7.09
C PHE A 366 5.04 -2.45 -8.45
N ALA A 367 5.22 -3.32 -9.45
CA ALA A 367 4.57 -3.20 -10.76
C ALA A 367 3.03 -3.27 -10.66
N GLN A 368 2.50 -3.99 -9.67
CA GLN A 368 1.06 -4.02 -9.37
C GLN A 368 0.63 -2.87 -8.46
N ARG A 369 1.47 -2.55 -7.46
CA ARG A 369 1.15 -1.56 -6.42
C ARG A 369 1.18 -0.13 -6.93
N ILE A 370 2.17 0.23 -7.76
CA ILE A 370 2.34 1.59 -8.27
C ILE A 370 1.11 2.04 -9.06
N PRO A 371 0.63 1.33 -10.11
CA PRO A 371 -0.55 1.76 -10.86
C PRO A 371 -1.80 1.92 -10.00
N TYR A 372 -1.98 1.02 -9.01
CA TYR A 372 -3.09 1.09 -8.07
C TYR A 372 -3.02 2.33 -7.17
N GLU A 373 -1.84 2.70 -6.69
CA GLU A 373 -1.65 3.94 -5.93
C GLU A 373 -1.83 5.18 -6.81
N GLU A 374 -1.26 5.18 -8.02
CA GLU A 374 -1.38 6.30 -8.94
C GLU A 374 -2.82 6.53 -9.41
N TYR A 375 -3.64 5.49 -9.45
CA TYR A 375 -5.08 5.62 -9.67
C TYR A 375 -5.70 6.56 -8.63
N PHE A 376 -5.46 6.33 -7.34
CA PHE A 376 -5.97 7.20 -6.28
C PHE A 376 -5.31 8.58 -6.28
N LEU A 377 -4.00 8.67 -6.55
CA LEU A 377 -3.32 9.97 -6.64
C LEU A 377 -3.90 10.84 -7.77
N ARG A 378 -4.28 10.24 -8.91
CA ARG A 378 -5.01 10.95 -9.98
C ARG A 378 -6.40 11.38 -9.52
N GLN A 379 -7.11 10.56 -8.74
CA GLN A 379 -8.40 10.96 -8.17
C GLN A 379 -8.28 12.11 -7.16
N PHE A 380 -7.21 12.14 -6.36
CA PHE A 380 -7.00 13.16 -5.32
C PHE A 380 -6.53 14.50 -5.89
N PHE A 381 -5.63 14.47 -6.88
CA PHE A 381 -4.92 15.67 -7.34
C PHE A 381 -5.17 16.03 -8.81
N GLY A 382 -5.91 15.21 -9.54
CA GLY A 382 -6.32 15.47 -10.92
C GLY A 382 -5.15 15.79 -11.85
N SER A 383 -5.29 16.91 -12.57
CA SER A 383 -4.33 17.38 -13.57
C SER A 383 -2.92 17.63 -13.01
N GLN A 384 -2.80 18.01 -11.73
CA GLN A 384 -1.49 18.26 -11.11
C GLN A 384 -0.65 16.97 -11.06
N TYR A 385 -1.29 15.84 -10.74
CA TYR A 385 -0.61 14.55 -10.75
C TYR A 385 -0.31 14.08 -12.16
N GLU A 386 -1.20 14.32 -13.13
CA GLU A 386 -0.94 13.95 -14.52
C GLU A 386 0.27 14.66 -15.10
N GLU A 387 0.40 15.98 -14.89
CA GLU A 387 1.53 16.76 -15.39
C GLU A 387 2.85 16.32 -14.73
N TYR A 388 2.79 16.00 -13.44
CA TYR A 388 3.92 15.42 -12.72
C TYR A 388 4.28 14.02 -13.25
N GLY A 389 3.27 13.17 -13.45
CA GLY A 389 3.34 11.81 -13.99
C GLY A 389 4.03 11.71 -15.34
N ARG A 390 3.76 12.68 -16.23
CA ARG A 390 4.35 12.73 -17.58
C ARG A 390 5.83 13.10 -17.58
N ARG A 391 6.31 13.83 -16.58
CA ARG A 391 7.67 14.38 -16.55
C ARG A 391 8.66 13.49 -15.80
N ILE A 392 8.20 12.88 -14.70
CA ILE A 392 9.07 12.19 -13.76
C ILE A 392 8.80 10.68 -13.86
N PRO A 393 9.81 9.81 -13.99
CA PRO A 393 9.61 8.36 -14.07
C PRO A 393 9.16 7.75 -12.73
N SER A 394 8.55 6.56 -12.75
CA SER A 394 8.13 5.87 -11.52
C SER A 394 9.28 5.63 -10.54
N GLY A 395 10.47 5.30 -11.06
CA GLY A 395 11.66 4.90 -10.29
C GLY A 395 11.84 3.39 -10.15
N VAL A 396 10.88 2.58 -10.61
CA VAL A 396 11.02 1.12 -10.71
C VAL A 396 11.14 0.74 -12.20
N PRO A 397 12.14 -0.05 -12.60
CA PRO A 397 12.34 -0.41 -14.02
C PRO A 397 11.07 -0.98 -14.64
N PHE A 398 10.76 -0.62 -15.89
CA PHE A 398 9.60 -1.16 -16.64
C PHE A 398 8.21 -0.91 -16.01
N VAL A 399 8.09 -0.07 -14.98
CA VAL A 399 6.82 0.38 -14.42
C VAL A 399 6.59 1.82 -14.85
N LYS A 400 5.49 2.08 -15.56
CA LYS A 400 5.20 3.41 -16.13
C LYS A 400 4.86 4.44 -15.08
#